data_AF-A0A965QJK5-F1
#
_entry.id   AF-A0A965QJK5-F1
#
_cell.length_a   1.000
_cell.length_b   1.000
_cell.length_c   1.000
_cell.angle_alpha   90.00
_cell.angle_beta   90.00
_cell.angle_gamma   90.00
#
_symmetry.space_group_name_H-M   'P 1'
#
loop_
_entity.id
_entity.type
_entity.pdbx_description
1 polymer ?
#
loop_
_entity_poly.entity_id
_entity_poly.type
_entity_poly.pdbx_seq_one_letter_code
_entity_poly.pdbx_strand_id
1 'polypeptide(L)' 'MAINPGDFLDLDSTLNQEQKLVVEMVRQFVDQTFRPHLRTAYEEGTFPTEIIPKLGELGLLGAQLKGYGCSGLDSLSYGL' A
#
# COMPACT_ATOMS: atom_id res chain seq x y z
N MET A 1 8.28 22.22 17.44
CA MET A 1 7.91 20.88 16.93
C MET A 1 6.56 21.03 16.24
N ALA A 2 6.49 20.83 14.93
CA ALA A 2 5.23 20.92 14.21
C ALA A 2 4.48 19.61 14.38
N ILE A 3 3.22 19.67 14.80
CA ILE A 3 2.37 18.48 14.92
C ILE A 3 1.93 18.08 13.52
N ASN A 4 2.12 16.82 13.14
CA ASN A 4 1.51 16.23 11.94
C ASN A 4 0.10 15.72 12.30
N PRO A 5 -1.01 16.31 11.79
CA PRO A 5 -2.35 15.84 12.10
C PRO A 5 -2.62 14.41 11.61
N GLY A 6 -1.93 13.97 10.55
CA GLY A 6 -2.04 12.62 9.99
C GLY A 6 -1.18 11.59 10.72
N ASP A 7 -0.22 12.03 11.54
CA ASP A 7 0.63 11.17 12.36
C ASP A 7 0.91 11.84 13.71
N PHE A 8 -0.13 11.92 14.55
CA PHE A 8 -0.08 12.63 15.83
C PHE A 8 0.91 12.00 16.83
N LEU A 9 1.11 10.68 16.73
CA LEU A 9 1.97 9.91 17.63
C LEU A 9 3.39 9.72 17.09
N ASP A 10 3.71 10.31 15.93
CA ASP A 10 5.00 10.14 15.24
C ASP A 10 5.34 8.65 15.01
N LEU A 11 4.34 7.87 14.60
CA LEU A 11 4.47 6.44 14.32
C LEU A 11 5.45 6.19 13.17
N ASP A 12 5.53 7.10 12.21
CA ASP A 12 6.49 7.02 11.11
C ASP A 12 7.94 6.99 11.65
N SER A 13 8.24 7.60 12.80
CA SER A 13 9.58 7.53 13.42
C SER A 13 9.97 6.11 13.86
N THR A 14 8.99 5.24 14.13
CA THR A 14 9.21 3.87 14.60
C THR A 14 9.54 2.89 13.47
N LEU A 15 9.26 3.27 12.23
CA LEU A 15 9.51 2.46 11.05
C LEU A 15 10.98 2.52 10.64
N ASN A 16 11.51 1.38 10.22
CA ASN A 16 12.82 1.33 9.57
C ASN A 16 12.75 1.88 8.13
N GLN A 17 13.92 2.05 7.50
CA GLN A 17 14.00 2.64 6.16
C GLN A 17 13.27 1.81 5.09
N GLU A 18 13.35 0.49 5.16
CA GLU A 18 12.69 -0.41 4.20
C GLU A 18 11.17 -0.32 4.34
N GLN A 19 10.65 -0.33 5.56
CA GLN A 19 9.23 -0.19 5.86
C GLN A 19 8.68 1.15 5.36
N LYS A 20 9.41 2.23 5.55
CA LYS A 20 9.04 3.56 5.01
C LYS A 20 8.93 3.56 3.49
N LEU A 21 9.87 2.90 2.81
CA LEU A 21 9.84 2.78 1.35
C LEU A 21 8.63 1.98 0.86
N VAL A 22 8.27 0.90 1.57
CA VAL A 22 7.06 0.11 1.25
C VAL A 22 5.81 0.99 1.39
N VAL A 23 5.66 1.70 2.52
CA VAL A 23 4.51 2.58 2.76
C VAL A 23 4.43 3.68 1.69
N GLU A 24 5.55 4.32 1.37
CA GLU A 24 5.59 5.37 0.35
C GLU A 24 5.21 4.84 -1.04
N MET A 25 5.75 3.69 -1.43
CA MET A 25 5.43 3.04 -2.70
C MET A 25 3.94 2.71 -2.81
N VAL A 26 3.34 2.13 -1.76
CA VAL A 26 1.91 1.80 -1.75
C VAL A 26 1.05 3.06 -1.79
N ARG A 27 1.40 4.12 -1.03
CA ARG A 27 0.69 5.41 -1.08
C ARG A 27 0.71 6.00 -2.48
N GLN A 28 1.87 6.03 -3.13
CA GLN A 28 2.00 6.52 -4.51
C GLN A 28 1.17 5.68 -5.49
N PHE A 29 1.20 4.35 -5.36
CA PHE A 29 0.39 3.47 -6.19
C PHE A 29 -1.11 3.76 -6.04
N VAL A 30 -1.61 3.91 -4.81
CA VAL A 30 -3.01 4.22 -4.56
C VAL A 30 -3.40 5.57 -5.17
N ASP A 31 -2.61 6.61 -4.95
CA ASP A 31 -2.93 7.95 -5.45
C ASP A 31 -2.89 8.05 -6.98
N GLN A 32 -1.95 7.35 -7.63
CA GLN A 32 -1.78 7.43 -9.09
C GLN A 32 -2.63 6.43 -9.85
N THR A 33 -2.84 5.22 -9.30
CA THR A 33 -3.46 4.11 -10.02
C THR A 33 -4.88 3.82 -9.54
N PHE A 34 -5.17 3.91 -8.24
CA PHE A 34 -6.47 3.52 -7.70
C PHE A 34 -7.44 4.70 -7.58
N ARG A 35 -6.97 5.82 -7.04
CA ARG A 35 -7.77 7.03 -6.77
C ARG A 35 -8.55 7.55 -8.00
N PRO A 36 -8.01 7.53 -9.24
CA PRO A 36 -8.78 7.97 -10.41
C PRO A 36 -10.06 7.17 -10.68
N HIS A 37 -10.09 5.89 -10.28
CA HIS A 37 -11.22 4.98 -10.53
C HIS A 37 -12.24 4.99 -9.38
N LEU A 38 -11.85 5.47 -8.19
CA LEU A 38 -12.61 5.33 -6.95
C LEU A 38 -14.04 5.86 -7.06
N ARG A 39 -14.24 7.05 -7.64
CA ARG A 39 -15.55 7.68 -7.72
C ARG A 39 -16.52 6.85 -8.57
N THR A 40 -16.12 6.51 -9.79
CA THR A 40 -16.95 5.73 -10.71
C THR A 40 -17.22 4.34 -10.16
N ALA A 41 -16.20 3.67 -9.64
CA ALA A 41 -16.35 2.34 -9.05
C ALA A 41 -17.33 2.34 -7.87
N TYR A 42 -17.28 3.38 -7.02
CA TYR A 42 -18.23 3.55 -5.92
C TYR A 42 -19.66 3.80 -6.41
N GLU A 43 -19.85 4.71 -7.38
CA GLU A 43 -21.16 5.07 -7.93
C GLU A 43 -21.83 3.89 -8.65
N GLU A 44 -21.04 3.05 -9.32
CA GLU A 44 -21.53 1.92 -10.12
C GLU A 44 -21.55 0.58 -9.36
N GLY A 45 -20.95 0.52 -8.17
CA GLY A 45 -20.82 -0.71 -7.40
C GLY A 45 -19.88 -1.74 -8.06
N THR A 46 -18.85 -1.27 -8.76
CA THR A 46 -17.91 -2.10 -9.50
C THR A 46 -16.52 -2.12 -8.84
N PHE A 47 -15.62 -2.97 -9.35
CA PHE A 47 -14.22 -3.01 -8.93
C PHE A 47 -13.29 -2.93 -10.15
N PRO A 48 -12.28 -2.04 -10.15
CA PRO A 48 -11.34 -1.89 -11.26
C PRO A 48 -10.35 -3.06 -11.33
N THR A 49 -10.75 -4.14 -11.99
CA THR A 49 -9.97 -5.39 -12.09
C THR A 49 -8.62 -5.23 -12.78
N GLU A 50 -8.45 -4.21 -13.61
CA GLU A 50 -7.20 -3.84 -14.28
C GLU A 50 -6.07 -3.47 -13.30
N ILE A 51 -6.40 -3.21 -12.03
CA ILE A 51 -5.44 -2.89 -10.97
C ILE A 51 -4.81 -4.17 -10.39
N ILE A 52 -5.49 -5.32 -10.50
CA ILE A 52 -5.04 -6.59 -9.91
C ILE A 52 -3.66 -7.04 -10.42
N PRO A 53 -3.36 -7.02 -11.73
CA PRO A 53 -2.03 -7.41 -12.21
C PRO A 53 -0.92 -6.51 -11.65
N LYS A 54 -1.17 -5.20 -11.54
CA LYS A 54 -0.20 -4.23 -11.00
C LYS A 54 0.09 -4.48 -9.52
N LEU A 55 -0.93 -4.84 -8.74
CA LEU A 55 -0.73 -5.26 -7.34
C LEU A 55 0.16 -6.52 -7.24
N GLY A 56 0.00 -7.45 -8.19
CA GLY A 56 0.86 -8.63 -8.29
C GLY A 56 2.31 -8.28 -8.62
N GLU A 57 2.53 -7.39 -9.59
CA GLU A 57 3.88 -6.90 -9.97
C GLU A 57 4.60 -6.20 -8.81
N LEU A 58 3.86 -5.48 -7.96
CA LEU A 58 4.39 -4.84 -6.76
C LEU A 58 4.59 -5.81 -5.59
N GLY A 59 4.24 -7.10 -5.74
CA GLY A 59 4.41 -8.10 -4.69
C GLY A 59 3.50 -7.87 -3.47
N LEU A 60 2.36 -7.20 -3.66
CA LEU A 60 1.40 -6.88 -2.58
C LEU A 60 0.39 -8.00 -2.34
N LEU A 61 0.31 -8.97 -3.25
CA LEU A 61 -0.59 -10.13 -3.13
C LEU A 61 0.14 -11.29 -2.44
N GLY A 62 -0.36 -11.69 -1.27
CA GLY A 62 0.28 -12.73 -0.46
C GLY A 62 1.66 -12.30 0.05
N ALA A 63 1.84 -11.00 0.33
CA ALA A 63 3.16 -10.40 0.51
C ALA A 63 3.99 -11.03 1.63
N GLN A 64 3.37 -11.54 2.70
CA GLN A 64 4.08 -12.21 3.80
C GLN A 64 4.54 -13.65 3.48
N LEU A 65 4.03 -14.27 2.41
CA LEU A 65 4.36 -15.65 2.05
C LEU A 65 5.81 -15.75 1.55
N LYS A 66 6.48 -16.84 1.92
CA LYS A 66 7.83 -17.16 1.43
C LYS A 66 7.72 -18.21 0.31
N GLY A 67 8.40 -17.96 -0.81
CA GLY A 67 8.32 -18.80 -2.01
C GLY A 67 7.18 -18.38 -2.95
N TYR A 68 6.87 -19.20 -3.95
CA TYR A 68 5.75 -19.00 -4.89
C TYR A 68 5.76 -17.68 -5.71
N GLY A 69 6.88 -16.96 -5.73
CA GLY A 69 6.96 -15.63 -6.35
C GLY A 69 6.44 -14.49 -5.46
N CYS A 70 6.17 -14.74 -4.19
CA CYS A 70 5.75 -13.72 -3.22
C CYS A 70 6.96 -12.97 -2.62
N SER A 71 6.72 -11.73 -2.16
CA SER A 71 7.75 -10.79 -1.72
C SER A 71 8.39 -11.14 -0.38
N GLY A 72 7.72 -11.92 0.48
CA GLY A 72 8.22 -12.29 1.81
C GLY A 72 8.35 -11.11 2.77
N LEU A 73 7.51 -10.07 2.62
CA LEU A 73 7.45 -8.89 3.48
C LEU A 73 7.23 -9.27 4.95
N ASP A 74 7.77 -8.45 5.85
CA ASP A 74 7.51 -8.60 7.27
C ASP A 74 6.07 -8.19 7.64
N SER A 75 5.63 -8.64 8.81
CA SER A 75 4.25 -8.44 9.26
C SER A 75 3.87 -6.98 9.44
N LEU A 76 4.83 -6.10 9.77
CA LEU A 76 4.55 -4.67 9.92
C LEU A 76 4.35 -4.03 8.56
N SER A 77 5.23 -4.30 7.60
CA SER A 77 5.06 -3.84 6.21
C SER A 77 3.82 -4.38 5.51
N TYR A 78 3.33 -5.57 5.87
CA TYR A 78 2.08 -6.10 5.32
C TYR A 78 0.83 -5.46 5.95
N GLY A 79 0.91 -5.02 7.21
CA GLY A 79 -0.21 -4.45 7.95
C GLY A 79 -0.40 -2.93 7.78
N LEU A 80 0.57 -2.26 7.16
CA LEU A 80 0.58 -0.81 6.91
C LEU A 80 0.28 -0.48 5.45
#